data_AF-X0WZ39-F1
#
_entry.id   AF-X0WZ39-F1
#
_cell.length_a   1.000
_cell.length_b   1.000
_cell.length_c   1.000
_cell.angle_alpha   90.00
_cell.angle_beta   90.00
_cell.angle_gamma   90.00
#
_symmetry.space_group_name_H-M   'P 1'
#
loop_
_entity.id
_entity.type
_entity.pdbx_description
1 polymer ?
#
loop_
_entity_poly.entity_id
_entity_poly.type
_entity_poly.pdbx_seq_one_letter_code
_entity_poly.pdbx_strand_id
1 'polypeptide(L)'
;LELRTEILVEALNYGADFIDCEYDSFLASDTQARLKEALSENNQARLILSAHNFAGPFDDLATLYEDIQAVYPEAIPKLVYTARHINDCFEALDLLHNKTSDTIVLCMGEAGVISRILSKKLGGFLTFASIDEENATAPGQITIEQLKNLYRWDSIDAETELFGIIGNPVAHSLSPAIFNACFDERGINGLYLPVLVEGKRSRFNDFLENIVSRSWLGFGGFSVTIPHKAHALDYVNGAGEFVEPLAADIGAV
;
A
#
# COMPACT_ATOMS: atom_id res chain seq x y z
N LEU A 1 -24.85 -6.24 -17.09
CA LEU A 1 -24.35 -4.85 -16.99
C LEU A 1 -25.47 -3.92 -16.57
N GLU A 2 -26.61 -3.89 -17.28
CA GLU A 2 -27.77 -3.04 -16.97
C GLU A 2 -28.23 -3.10 -15.50
N LEU A 3 -28.50 -4.31 -14.96
CA LEU A 3 -28.91 -4.48 -13.55
C LEU A 3 -27.88 -3.93 -12.56
N ARG A 4 -26.58 -4.01 -12.87
CA ARG A 4 -25.53 -3.50 -11.99
C ARG A 4 -25.55 -1.97 -11.94
N THR A 5 -25.69 -1.34 -13.10
CA THR A 5 -25.83 0.11 -13.21
C THR A 5 -27.09 0.60 -12.48
N GLU A 6 -28.20 -0.13 -12.60
CA GLU A 6 -29.44 0.18 -11.88
C GLU A 6 -29.26 0.15 -10.36
N ILE A 7 -28.59 -0.86 -9.83
CA ILE A 7 -28.32 -0.95 -8.38
C ILE A 7 -27.47 0.23 -7.90
N LEU A 8 -26.47 0.66 -8.68
CA LEU A 8 -25.64 1.81 -8.32
C LEU A 8 -26.42 3.12 -8.37
N VAL A 9 -27.30 3.31 -9.36
CA VAL A 9 -28.19 4.49 -9.45
C VAL A 9 -29.17 4.51 -8.28
N GLU A 10 -29.79 3.37 -7.96
CA GLU A 10 -30.68 3.28 -6.80
C GLU A 10 -29.92 3.59 -5.50
N ALA A 11 -28.71 3.08 -5.32
CA ALA A 11 -27.89 3.40 -4.15
C ALA A 11 -27.65 4.92 -4.00
N LEU A 12 -27.41 5.64 -5.10
CA LEU A 12 -27.31 7.10 -5.09
C LEU A 12 -28.64 7.74 -4.65
N ASN A 13 -29.77 7.29 -5.20
CA ASN A 13 -31.10 7.80 -4.85
C ASN A 13 -31.47 7.55 -3.37
N TYR A 14 -30.91 6.51 -2.75
CA TYR A 14 -31.03 6.23 -1.32
C TYR A 14 -29.99 6.97 -0.45
N GLY A 15 -29.15 7.81 -1.02
CA GLY A 15 -28.22 8.68 -0.30
C GLY A 15 -26.86 8.04 0.02
N ALA A 16 -26.37 7.12 -0.81
CA ALA A 16 -25.01 6.59 -0.67
C ALA A 16 -23.96 7.70 -0.85
N ASP A 17 -23.01 7.81 0.08
CA ASP A 17 -21.89 8.77 0.00
C ASP A 17 -20.90 8.42 -1.12
N PHE A 18 -20.74 7.12 -1.39
CA PHE A 18 -19.83 6.60 -2.41
C PHE A 18 -20.48 5.45 -3.16
N ILE A 19 -20.23 5.40 -4.46
CA ILE A 19 -20.46 4.20 -5.28
C ILE A 19 -19.15 3.77 -5.92
N ASP A 20 -18.92 2.46 -6.03
CA ASP A 20 -17.75 1.88 -6.71
C ASP A 20 -18.22 1.19 -8.00
N CYS A 21 -17.69 1.63 -9.13
CA CYS A 21 -17.95 1.03 -10.44
C CYS A 21 -16.61 0.63 -11.07
N GLU A 22 -16.51 -0.62 -11.51
CA GLU A 22 -15.36 -1.07 -12.29
C GLU A 22 -15.18 -0.21 -13.55
N TYR A 23 -13.96 0.24 -13.81
CA TYR A 23 -13.62 1.16 -14.89
C TYR A 23 -14.02 0.64 -16.26
N ASP A 24 -13.72 -0.62 -16.59
CA ASP A 24 -14.09 -1.23 -17.87
C ASP A 24 -15.59 -1.22 -18.13
N SER A 25 -16.37 -1.44 -17.07
CA SER A 25 -17.83 -1.42 -17.16
C SER A 25 -18.39 -0.01 -17.18
N PHE A 26 -17.70 0.96 -16.57
CA PHE A 26 -18.02 2.37 -16.68
C PHE A 26 -17.87 2.85 -18.13
N LEU A 27 -16.86 2.38 -18.86
CA LEU A 27 -16.64 2.70 -20.29
C LEU A 27 -17.71 2.12 -21.23
N ALA A 28 -18.58 1.22 -20.76
CA ALA A 28 -19.69 0.70 -21.56
C ALA A 28 -20.73 1.80 -21.86
N SER A 29 -21.28 1.79 -23.08
CA SER A 29 -22.00 2.92 -23.69
C SER A 29 -23.17 3.49 -22.89
N ASP A 30 -23.83 2.70 -22.03
CA ASP A 30 -24.98 3.16 -21.25
C ASP A 30 -24.66 3.38 -19.76
N THR A 31 -23.61 2.75 -19.23
CA THR A 31 -23.26 2.85 -17.81
C THR A 31 -22.72 4.22 -17.48
N GLN A 32 -21.83 4.74 -18.33
CA GLN A 32 -21.22 6.06 -18.14
C GLN A 32 -22.29 7.15 -18.07
N ALA A 33 -23.19 7.19 -19.05
CA ALA A 33 -24.20 8.23 -19.16
C ALA A 33 -25.16 8.20 -17.95
N ARG A 34 -25.67 7.02 -17.60
CA ARG A 34 -26.61 6.85 -16.47
C ARG A 34 -25.99 7.23 -15.14
N LEU A 35 -24.74 6.82 -14.87
CA LEU A 35 -24.07 7.18 -13.63
C LEU A 35 -23.73 8.68 -13.57
N LYS A 36 -23.31 9.30 -14.68
CA LYS A 36 -23.08 10.74 -14.74
C LYS A 36 -24.35 11.54 -14.46
N GLU A 37 -25.48 11.13 -15.04
CA GLU A 37 -26.79 11.74 -14.79
C GLU A 37 -27.19 11.60 -13.31
N ALA A 38 -27.16 10.37 -12.76
CA ALA A 38 -27.52 10.13 -11.37
C ALA A 38 -26.60 10.87 -10.37
N LEU A 39 -25.29 10.97 -10.63
CA LEU A 39 -24.36 11.74 -9.81
C LEU A 39 -24.65 13.24 -9.85
N SER A 40 -25.10 13.78 -10.99
CA SER A 40 -25.48 15.20 -11.12
C SER A 40 -26.76 15.57 -10.35
N GLU A 41 -27.60 14.58 -10.04
CA GLU A 41 -28.78 14.73 -9.19
C GLU A 41 -28.43 14.52 -7.70
N ASN A 42 -27.28 13.91 -7.41
CA ASN A 42 -26.84 13.51 -6.07
C ASN A 42 -25.46 14.11 -5.72
N ASN A 43 -25.35 15.44 -5.72
CA ASN A 43 -24.09 16.20 -5.63
C ASN A 43 -23.20 15.96 -4.39
N GLN A 44 -23.67 15.26 -3.37
CA GLN A 44 -22.86 14.88 -2.20
C GLN A 44 -22.12 13.55 -2.41
N ALA A 45 -22.62 12.70 -3.31
CA ALA A 45 -22.06 11.40 -3.58
C ALA A 45 -20.83 11.49 -4.48
N ARG A 46 -19.89 10.57 -4.30
CA ARG A 46 -18.66 10.50 -5.11
C ARG A 46 -18.52 9.13 -5.79
N LEU A 47 -18.00 9.15 -7.00
CA LEU A 47 -17.73 7.94 -7.76
C LEU A 47 -16.30 7.44 -7.50
N ILE A 48 -16.18 6.17 -7.16
CA ILE A 48 -14.92 5.43 -7.21
C ILE A 48 -14.91 4.65 -8.53
N LEU A 49 -13.87 4.85 -9.34
CA LEU A 49 -13.63 4.05 -10.54
C LEU A 49 -12.52 3.05 -10.24
N SER A 50 -12.88 1.77 -10.18
CA SER A 50 -11.98 0.71 -9.73
C SER A 50 -11.45 -0.16 -10.85
N ALA A 51 -10.19 -0.58 -10.71
CA ALA A 51 -9.56 -1.58 -11.55
C ALA A 51 -8.81 -2.57 -10.65
N HIS A 52 -8.97 -3.86 -10.95
CA HIS A 52 -8.36 -4.94 -10.16
C HIS A 52 -7.54 -5.86 -11.06
N ASN A 53 -6.29 -6.13 -10.67
CA ASN A 53 -5.46 -7.16 -11.31
C ASN A 53 -5.05 -8.23 -10.28
N PHE A 54 -5.72 -9.37 -10.33
CA PHE A 54 -5.47 -10.47 -9.39
C PHE A 54 -4.20 -11.28 -9.71
N ALA A 55 -3.61 -11.12 -10.89
CA ALA A 55 -2.47 -11.92 -11.34
C ALA A 55 -1.11 -11.28 -10.99
N GLY A 56 -1.04 -9.96 -10.85
CA GLY A 56 0.19 -9.22 -10.63
C GLY A 56 -0.02 -7.72 -10.79
N PRO A 57 1.06 -6.92 -10.82
CA PRO A 57 1.01 -5.49 -11.18
C PRO A 57 0.35 -5.25 -12.53
N PHE A 58 -0.18 -4.03 -12.71
CA PHE A 58 -0.59 -3.56 -14.02
C PHE A 58 0.63 -3.36 -14.93
N ASP A 59 0.45 -3.47 -16.25
CA ASP A 59 1.55 -3.25 -17.19
C ASP A 59 2.02 -1.79 -17.18
N ASP A 60 1.09 -0.85 -16.97
CA ASP A 60 1.35 0.58 -16.79
C ASP A 60 0.32 1.17 -15.83
N LEU A 61 0.69 1.28 -14.54
CA LEU A 61 -0.20 1.79 -13.50
C LEU A 61 -0.48 3.29 -13.68
N ALA A 62 0.52 4.05 -14.13
CA ALA A 62 0.44 5.50 -14.30
C ALA A 62 -0.53 5.86 -15.42
N THR A 63 -0.41 5.21 -16.58
CA THR A 63 -1.34 5.42 -17.70
C THR A 63 -2.77 5.06 -17.30
N LEU A 64 -2.99 3.95 -16.57
CA LEU A 64 -4.33 3.59 -16.10
C LEU A 64 -4.93 4.64 -15.15
N TYR A 65 -4.12 5.21 -14.27
CA TYR A 65 -4.54 6.33 -13.42
C TYR A 65 -4.94 7.56 -14.26
N GLU A 66 -4.10 7.95 -15.23
CA GLU A 66 -4.35 9.09 -16.12
C GLU A 66 -5.60 8.89 -16.98
N ASP A 67 -5.82 7.68 -17.49
CA ASP A 67 -7.00 7.32 -18.28
C ASP A 67 -8.30 7.49 -17.48
N ILE A 68 -8.32 7.01 -16.23
CA ILE A 68 -9.48 7.18 -15.34
C ILE A 68 -9.75 8.67 -15.11
N GLN A 69 -8.71 9.46 -14.81
CA GLN A 69 -8.85 10.90 -14.59
C GLN A 69 -9.32 11.64 -15.85
N ALA A 70 -8.87 11.24 -17.04
CA ALA A 70 -9.28 11.84 -18.30
C ALA A 70 -10.77 11.58 -18.61
N VAL A 71 -11.26 10.38 -18.27
CA VAL A 71 -12.65 9.96 -18.55
C VAL A 71 -13.65 10.59 -17.58
N TYR A 72 -13.28 10.71 -16.31
CA TYR A 72 -14.09 11.37 -15.28
C TYR A 72 -13.21 12.00 -14.18
N PRO A 73 -12.83 13.28 -14.32
CA PRO A 73 -11.89 13.94 -13.41
C PRO A 73 -12.31 13.95 -11.93
N GLU A 74 -13.61 13.89 -11.65
CA GLU A 74 -14.17 13.88 -10.30
C GLU A 74 -14.16 12.50 -9.64
N ALA A 75 -13.88 11.42 -10.39
CA ALA A 75 -13.76 10.09 -9.81
C ALA A 75 -12.54 9.99 -8.91
N ILE A 76 -12.65 9.10 -7.92
CA ILE A 76 -11.53 8.60 -7.15
C ILE A 76 -11.02 7.33 -7.85
N PRO A 77 -9.82 7.34 -8.47
CA PRO A 77 -9.26 6.12 -9.03
C PRO A 77 -8.95 5.12 -7.90
N LYS A 78 -9.37 3.87 -8.08
CA LYS A 78 -9.06 2.76 -7.17
C LYS A 78 -8.34 1.65 -7.91
N LEU A 79 -7.03 1.59 -7.77
CA LEU A 79 -6.16 0.67 -8.49
C LEU A 79 -5.62 -0.38 -7.53
N VAL A 80 -6.04 -1.63 -7.69
CA VAL A 80 -5.72 -2.70 -6.75
C VAL A 80 -5.12 -3.89 -7.48
N TYR A 81 -3.95 -4.37 -7.07
CA TYR A 81 -3.29 -5.48 -7.76
C TYR A 81 -2.56 -6.43 -6.82
N THR A 82 -2.32 -7.67 -7.23
CA THR A 82 -1.55 -8.64 -6.41
C THR A 82 -0.07 -8.33 -6.46
N ALA A 83 0.56 -8.07 -5.30
CA ALA A 83 2.01 -8.05 -5.19
C ALA A 83 2.53 -9.49 -5.07
N ARG A 84 3.43 -9.89 -5.97
CA ARG A 84 4.10 -11.20 -5.95
C ARG A 84 5.38 -11.16 -5.12
N HIS A 85 5.87 -9.95 -4.87
CA HIS A 85 7.02 -9.63 -4.05
C HIS A 85 6.86 -8.20 -3.53
N ILE A 86 7.46 -7.83 -2.40
CA ILE A 86 7.34 -6.47 -1.85
C ILE A 86 7.80 -5.38 -2.83
N ASN A 87 8.75 -5.72 -3.73
CA ASN A 87 9.24 -4.80 -4.77
C ASN A 87 8.13 -4.38 -5.76
N ASP A 88 7.08 -5.19 -5.92
CA ASP A 88 5.92 -4.84 -6.75
C ASP A 88 5.11 -3.68 -6.15
N CYS A 89 5.32 -3.33 -4.87
CA CYS A 89 4.57 -2.25 -4.21
C CYS A 89 5.09 -0.85 -4.54
N PHE A 90 6.34 -0.71 -4.99
CA PHE A 90 6.95 0.62 -5.10
C PHE A 90 6.27 1.50 -6.15
N GLU A 91 5.76 0.93 -7.25
CA GLU A 91 4.98 1.70 -8.24
C GLU A 91 3.68 2.24 -7.65
N ALA A 92 2.99 1.47 -6.80
CA ALA A 92 1.84 1.96 -6.05
C ALA A 92 2.21 3.08 -5.07
N LEU A 93 3.34 2.96 -4.37
CA LEU A 93 3.82 4.01 -3.47
C LEU A 93 4.22 5.27 -4.24
N ASP A 94 4.88 5.13 -5.40
CA ASP A 94 5.23 6.22 -6.29
C ASP A 94 3.97 6.96 -6.78
N LEU A 95 2.94 6.22 -7.19
CA LEU A 95 1.68 6.83 -7.63
C LEU A 95 1.01 7.58 -6.48
N LEU A 96 0.95 6.99 -5.28
CA LEU A 96 0.37 7.67 -4.12
C LEU A 96 1.14 8.94 -3.73
N HIS A 97 2.47 8.92 -3.87
CA HIS A 97 3.30 10.09 -3.60
C HIS A 97 3.07 11.22 -4.62
N ASN A 98 2.91 10.88 -5.90
CA ASN A 98 2.84 11.85 -7.00
C ASN A 98 1.42 12.25 -7.43
N LYS A 99 0.37 11.58 -6.93
CA LYS A 99 -1.03 11.88 -7.28
C LYS A 99 -1.40 13.34 -7.03
N THR A 100 -2.39 13.81 -7.78
CA THR A 100 -2.90 15.19 -7.72
C THR A 100 -4.31 15.29 -7.13
N SER A 101 -4.98 14.15 -6.93
CA SER A 101 -6.33 14.06 -6.39
C SER A 101 -6.44 12.91 -5.38
N ASP A 102 -7.62 12.79 -4.76
CA ASP A 102 -7.97 11.61 -3.97
C ASP A 102 -7.78 10.35 -4.83
N THR A 103 -7.09 9.35 -4.29
CA THR A 103 -6.76 8.10 -5.00
C THR A 103 -6.58 6.97 -4.02
N ILE A 104 -6.99 5.78 -4.41
CA ILE A 104 -6.81 4.54 -3.65
C ILE A 104 -5.89 3.63 -4.48
N VAL A 105 -4.70 3.31 -3.96
CA VAL A 105 -3.82 2.32 -4.59
C VAL A 105 -3.39 1.32 -3.53
N LEU A 106 -3.64 0.04 -3.77
CA LEU A 106 -3.35 -1.01 -2.79
C LEU A 106 -2.82 -2.27 -3.47
N CYS A 107 -1.86 -2.91 -2.82
CA CYS A 107 -1.34 -4.20 -3.21
C CYS A 107 -1.98 -5.32 -2.36
N MET A 108 -2.46 -6.37 -3.01
CA MET A 108 -2.97 -7.58 -2.37
C MET A 108 -1.84 -8.56 -2.07
N GLY A 109 -2.11 -9.51 -1.16
CA GLY A 109 -1.15 -10.51 -0.72
C GLY A 109 -0.31 -10.04 0.47
N GLU A 110 0.39 -10.98 1.10
CA GLU A 110 1.28 -10.72 2.24
C GLU A 110 2.40 -9.71 1.88
N ALA A 111 2.96 -9.85 0.68
CA ALA A 111 3.93 -8.90 0.12
C ALA A 111 3.36 -7.48 -0.04
N GLY A 112 2.04 -7.34 -0.18
CA GLY A 112 1.34 -6.08 -0.39
C GLY A 112 0.97 -5.32 0.89
N VAL A 113 1.15 -5.91 2.07
CA VAL A 113 0.76 -5.36 3.38
C VAL A 113 1.26 -3.92 3.58
N ILE A 114 2.50 -3.64 3.16
CA ILE A 114 3.11 -2.32 3.31
C ILE A 114 2.32 -1.20 2.60
N SER A 115 1.74 -1.48 1.43
CA SER A 115 0.92 -0.50 0.69
C SER A 115 -0.34 -0.09 1.48
N ARG A 116 -0.91 -1.03 2.24
CA ARG A 116 -2.11 -0.78 3.05
C ARG A 116 -1.83 0.12 4.22
N ILE A 117 -0.66 -0.03 4.86
CA ILE A 117 -0.21 0.75 6.02
C ILE A 117 0.33 2.13 5.58
N LEU A 118 1.10 2.18 4.49
CA LEU A 118 1.71 3.42 4.03
C LEU A 118 0.74 4.33 3.25
N SER A 119 -0.44 3.82 2.86
CA SER A 119 -1.47 4.63 2.21
C SER A 119 -1.78 5.91 3.03
N LYS A 120 -1.83 5.86 4.37
CA LYS A 120 -2.04 7.07 5.20
C LYS A 120 -0.92 8.10 5.03
N LYS A 121 0.34 7.67 5.18
CA LYS A 121 1.52 8.53 5.07
C LYS A 121 1.62 9.18 3.70
N LEU A 122 1.26 8.45 2.65
CA LEU A 122 1.32 8.91 1.26
C LEU A 122 0.03 9.60 0.80
N GLY A 123 -0.89 9.89 1.73
CA GLY A 123 -2.12 10.63 1.46
C GLY A 123 -3.13 9.89 0.58
N GLY A 124 -3.10 8.56 0.55
CA GLY A 124 -4.14 7.76 -0.06
C GLY A 124 -5.51 8.05 0.58
N PHE A 125 -6.56 8.02 -0.23
CA PHE A 125 -7.90 8.44 0.18
C PHE A 125 -8.46 7.55 1.29
N LEU A 126 -8.26 6.23 1.17
CA LEU A 126 -8.59 5.26 2.21
C LEU A 126 -7.72 4.00 2.09
N THR A 127 -7.82 3.16 3.12
CA THR A 127 -7.34 1.77 3.11
C THR A 127 -8.47 0.84 3.56
N PHE A 128 -8.30 -0.45 3.37
CA PHE A 128 -9.25 -1.46 3.84
C PHE A 128 -8.60 -2.33 4.91
N ALA A 129 -9.34 -2.55 5.99
CA ALA A 129 -9.01 -3.46 7.09
C ALA A 129 -10.16 -4.46 7.29
N SER A 130 -9.84 -5.69 7.71
CA SER A 130 -10.86 -6.65 8.10
C SER A 130 -11.34 -6.37 9.52
N ILE A 131 -12.54 -6.85 9.88
CA ILE A 131 -13.04 -6.73 11.25
C ILE A 131 -12.22 -7.62 12.19
N ASP A 132 -11.96 -8.85 11.75
CA ASP A 132 -11.17 -9.87 12.44
C ASP A 132 -10.42 -10.72 11.40
N GLU A 133 -9.69 -11.74 11.86
CA GLU A 133 -8.94 -12.66 11.00
C GLU A 133 -9.85 -13.58 10.18
N GLU A 134 -11.05 -13.92 10.68
CA GLU A 134 -12.00 -14.82 10.01
C GLU A 134 -12.70 -14.14 8.82
N ASN A 135 -12.92 -12.82 8.92
CA ASN A 135 -13.53 -11.99 7.90
C ASN A 135 -12.51 -11.35 6.93
N ALA A 136 -11.26 -11.83 6.93
CA ALA A 136 -10.29 -11.45 5.92
C ALA A 136 -10.75 -11.96 4.55
N THR A 137 -11.10 -11.03 3.65
CA THR A 137 -11.53 -11.35 2.27
C THR A 137 -10.37 -11.50 1.30
N ALA A 138 -9.15 -11.16 1.72
CA ALA A 138 -7.92 -11.33 0.95
C ALA A 138 -6.72 -11.71 1.84
N PRO A 139 -5.78 -12.55 1.35
CA PRO A 139 -4.51 -12.80 2.03
C PRO A 139 -3.72 -11.52 2.31
N GLY A 140 -3.17 -11.38 3.52
CA GLY A 140 -2.45 -10.17 3.94
C GLY A 140 -3.33 -9.00 4.36
N GLN A 141 -4.63 -9.22 4.58
CA GLN A 141 -5.50 -8.18 5.11
C GLN A 141 -5.26 -7.96 6.61
N ILE A 142 -4.98 -6.71 6.97
CA ILE A 142 -4.73 -6.27 8.34
C ILE A 142 -6.07 -6.06 9.03
N THR A 143 -6.22 -6.49 10.27
CA THR A 143 -7.45 -6.20 11.03
C THR A 143 -7.52 -4.72 11.41
N ILE A 144 -8.71 -4.21 11.66
CA ILE A 144 -8.89 -2.83 12.12
C ILE A 144 -8.18 -2.60 13.46
N GLU A 145 -8.13 -3.62 14.31
CA GLU A 145 -7.40 -3.59 15.58
C GLU A 145 -5.90 -3.45 15.37
N GLN A 146 -5.30 -4.26 14.50
CA GLN A 146 -3.88 -4.14 14.15
C GLN A 146 -3.58 -2.78 13.51
N LEU A 147 -4.42 -2.33 12.58
CA LEU A 147 -4.22 -1.06 11.90
C LEU A 147 -4.24 0.11 12.90
N LYS A 148 -5.22 0.15 13.79
CA LYS A 148 -5.38 1.23 14.77
C LYS A 148 -4.43 1.16 15.95
N ASN A 149 -4.16 -0.02 16.49
CA ASN A 149 -3.42 -0.16 17.75
C ASN A 149 -1.96 -0.54 17.54
N LEU A 150 -1.68 -1.52 16.66
CA LEU A 150 -0.31 -1.96 16.40
C LEU A 150 0.44 -0.96 15.52
N TYR A 151 -0.18 -0.50 14.43
CA TYR A 151 0.42 0.45 13.50
C TYR A 151 0.05 1.91 13.79
N ARG A 152 -0.82 2.16 14.78
CA ARG A 152 -1.20 3.52 15.21
C ARG A 152 -1.64 4.39 14.03
N TRP A 153 -2.48 3.83 13.16
CA TRP A 153 -2.86 4.45 11.89
C TRP A 153 -3.35 5.89 12.03
N ASP A 154 -4.07 6.20 13.11
CA ASP A 154 -4.62 7.54 13.35
C ASP A 154 -3.53 8.59 13.62
N SER A 155 -2.31 8.18 14.02
CA SER A 155 -1.16 9.06 14.24
C SER A 155 -0.17 9.10 13.06
N ILE A 156 -0.37 8.29 12.01
CA ILE A 156 0.52 8.31 10.84
C ILE A 156 0.27 9.59 10.04
N ASP A 157 1.34 10.30 9.72
CA ASP A 157 1.34 11.49 8.88
C ASP A 157 2.49 11.46 7.84
N ALA A 158 2.58 12.52 7.03
CA ALA A 158 3.59 12.63 5.98
C ALA A 158 5.03 12.68 6.53
N GLU A 159 5.22 13.08 7.78
CA GLU A 159 6.53 13.22 8.44
C GLU A 159 6.94 11.98 9.24
N THR A 160 6.04 11.00 9.42
CA THR A 160 6.33 9.77 10.16
C THR A 160 7.56 9.04 9.58
N GLU A 161 8.60 8.87 10.38
CA GLU A 161 9.82 8.14 9.98
C GLU A 161 9.56 6.63 9.97
N LEU A 162 10.02 5.93 8.95
CA LEU A 162 9.77 4.50 8.77
C LEU A 162 10.95 3.67 9.25
N PHE A 163 10.65 2.58 9.93
CA PHE A 163 11.60 1.55 10.32
C PHE A 163 11.00 0.18 9.97
N GLY A 164 11.81 -0.87 9.96
CA GLY A 164 11.24 -2.19 9.76
C GLY A 164 12.16 -3.36 10.05
N ILE A 165 11.55 -4.53 10.09
CA ILE A 165 12.26 -5.81 10.17
C ILE A 165 12.19 -6.49 8.80
N ILE A 166 13.34 -6.68 8.17
CA ILE A 166 13.46 -7.41 6.89
C ILE A 166 13.66 -8.90 7.17
N GLY A 167 12.83 -9.76 6.58
CA GLY A 167 12.98 -11.22 6.71
C GLY A 167 11.99 -12.02 5.87
N ASN A 168 12.18 -13.35 5.89
CA ASN A 168 11.21 -14.32 5.39
C ASN A 168 11.35 -15.66 6.16
N PRO A 169 10.34 -16.07 6.95
CA PRO A 169 9.08 -15.36 7.22
C PRO A 169 9.29 -14.16 8.15
N VAL A 170 8.33 -13.21 8.14
CA VAL A 170 8.39 -12.02 9.01
C VAL A 170 7.11 -11.75 9.81
N ALA A 171 5.98 -12.37 9.43
CA ALA A 171 4.66 -12.11 10.01
C ALA A 171 4.58 -12.29 11.53
N HIS A 172 5.33 -13.25 12.10
CA HIS A 172 5.33 -13.54 13.54
C HIS A 172 6.36 -12.72 14.34
N SER A 173 7.05 -11.78 13.72
CA SER A 173 7.99 -10.94 14.43
C SER A 173 7.27 -10.07 15.46
N LEU A 174 7.76 -10.07 16.70
CA LEU A 174 7.29 -9.17 17.75
C LEU A 174 7.89 -7.76 17.60
N SER A 175 8.87 -7.55 16.72
CA SER A 175 9.54 -6.25 16.57
C SER A 175 8.58 -5.10 16.28
N PRO A 176 7.60 -5.21 15.35
CA PRO A 176 6.61 -4.15 15.14
C PRO A 176 5.85 -3.79 16.42
N ALA A 177 5.41 -4.77 17.20
CA ALA A 177 4.69 -4.53 18.46
C ALA A 177 5.57 -3.82 19.50
N ILE A 178 6.82 -4.27 19.65
CA ILE A 178 7.77 -3.70 20.60
C ILE A 178 8.14 -2.26 20.21
N PHE A 179 8.57 -2.04 18.97
CA PHE A 179 9.06 -0.73 18.54
C PHE A 179 7.94 0.29 18.40
N ASN A 180 6.76 -0.08 17.90
CA ASN A 180 5.64 0.86 17.84
C ASN A 180 5.15 1.28 19.22
N ALA A 181 5.11 0.36 20.20
CA ALA A 181 4.82 0.71 21.59
C ALA A 181 5.88 1.64 22.19
N CYS A 182 7.16 1.37 21.95
CA CYS A 182 8.26 2.23 22.40
C CYS A 182 8.22 3.62 21.75
N PHE A 183 7.93 3.70 20.45
CA PHE A 183 7.78 4.98 19.74
C PHE A 183 6.63 5.78 20.33
N ASP A 184 5.51 5.13 20.64
CA ASP A 184 4.34 5.76 21.25
C ASP A 184 4.64 6.31 22.64
N GLU A 185 5.20 5.48 23.51
CA GLU A 185 5.56 5.86 24.88
C GLU A 185 6.56 7.03 24.91
N ARG A 186 7.46 7.11 23.92
CA ARG A 186 8.48 8.15 23.82
C ARG A 186 8.04 9.37 23.01
N GLY A 187 6.84 9.38 22.43
CA GLY A 187 6.36 10.45 21.57
C GLY A 187 7.20 10.63 20.29
N ILE A 188 7.78 9.54 19.78
CA ILE A 188 8.55 9.52 18.54
C ILE A 188 7.57 9.29 17.38
N ASN A 189 7.57 10.19 16.39
CA ASN A 189 6.80 10.02 15.14
C ASN A 189 7.47 9.00 14.22
N GLY A 190 7.58 7.75 14.69
CA GLY A 190 8.18 6.64 13.96
C GLY A 190 7.19 5.51 13.81
N LEU A 191 7.29 4.75 12.72
CA LEU A 191 6.46 3.57 12.43
C LEU A 191 7.36 2.39 12.05
N TYR A 192 7.24 1.30 12.81
CA TYR A 192 7.99 0.07 12.59
C TYR A 192 7.12 -0.97 11.87
N LEU A 193 7.61 -1.47 10.73
CA LEU A 193 6.86 -2.32 9.81
C LEU A 193 7.44 -3.75 9.71
N PRO A 194 6.61 -4.77 9.50
CA PRO A 194 7.08 -6.03 8.94
C PRO A 194 7.40 -5.85 7.45
N VAL A 195 8.62 -6.19 7.05
CA VAL A 195 9.10 -6.04 5.67
C VAL A 195 9.42 -7.42 5.11
N LEU A 196 8.42 -8.04 4.47
CA LEU A 196 8.56 -9.37 3.87
C LEU A 196 9.37 -9.25 2.57
N VAL A 197 10.64 -9.61 2.63
CA VAL A 197 11.49 -9.70 1.44
C VAL A 197 11.69 -11.17 1.14
N GLU A 198 11.25 -11.63 -0.03
CA GLU A 198 11.37 -13.04 -0.40
C GLU A 198 12.51 -13.26 -1.40
N GLY A 199 12.98 -14.50 -1.46
CA GLY A 199 14.03 -14.88 -2.39
C GLY A 199 15.45 -14.63 -1.88
N LYS A 200 16.38 -14.42 -2.81
CA LYS A 200 17.83 -14.42 -2.58
C LYS A 200 18.40 -12.99 -2.64
N ARG A 201 19.73 -12.89 -2.63
CA ARG A 201 20.47 -11.63 -2.65
C ARG A 201 19.99 -10.63 -3.71
N SER A 202 19.70 -11.05 -4.95
CA SER A 202 19.26 -10.11 -5.99
C SER A 202 17.96 -9.39 -5.62
N ARG A 203 16.93 -10.11 -5.15
CA ARG A 203 15.64 -9.52 -4.73
C ARG A 203 15.77 -8.63 -3.51
N PHE A 204 16.67 -9.00 -2.60
CA PHE A 204 17.01 -8.18 -1.44
C PHE A 204 17.71 -6.88 -1.85
N ASN A 205 18.67 -6.95 -2.77
CA ASN A 205 19.33 -5.77 -3.32
C ASN A 205 18.30 -4.88 -4.04
N ASP A 206 17.45 -5.44 -4.89
CA ASP A 206 16.37 -4.70 -5.56
C ASP A 206 15.48 -3.95 -4.55
N PHE A 207 15.17 -4.57 -3.40
CA PHE A 207 14.40 -3.92 -2.34
C PHE A 207 15.15 -2.71 -1.77
N LEU A 208 16.42 -2.87 -1.39
CA LEU A 208 17.21 -1.77 -0.85
C LEU A 208 17.43 -0.65 -1.86
N GLU A 209 17.68 -0.97 -3.14
CA GLU A 209 17.76 0.04 -4.19
C GLU A 209 16.45 0.83 -4.33
N ASN A 210 15.30 0.16 -4.23
CA ASN A 210 14.01 0.83 -4.27
C ASN A 210 13.78 1.76 -3.07
N ILE A 211 14.27 1.39 -1.88
CA ILE A 211 14.23 2.24 -0.69
C ILE A 211 15.16 3.45 -0.83
N VAL A 212 16.42 3.22 -1.22
CA VAL A 212 17.46 4.27 -1.35
C VAL A 212 17.06 5.31 -2.41
N SER A 213 16.52 4.86 -3.54
CA SER A 213 16.02 5.75 -4.61
C SER A 213 14.77 6.56 -4.23
N ARG A 214 14.10 6.21 -3.12
CA ARG A 214 12.86 6.84 -2.65
C ARG A 214 13.04 7.37 -1.23
N SER A 215 14.02 8.25 -1.04
CA SER A 215 14.31 8.88 0.25
C SER A 215 13.09 9.59 0.87
N TRP A 216 12.13 10.03 0.06
CA TRP A 216 10.85 10.61 0.51
C TRP A 216 9.96 9.62 1.28
N LEU A 217 10.20 8.31 1.20
CA LEU A 217 9.57 7.33 2.10
C LEU A 217 10.00 7.53 3.56
N GLY A 218 11.16 8.13 3.79
CA GLY A 218 11.66 8.45 5.13
C GLY A 218 12.05 7.21 5.95
N PHE A 219 12.64 6.20 5.33
CA PHE A 219 13.17 5.05 6.07
C PHE A 219 14.45 5.43 6.85
N GLY A 220 14.38 5.36 8.17
CA GLY A 220 15.51 5.62 9.08
C GLY A 220 16.38 4.41 9.36
N GLY A 221 15.88 3.19 9.14
CA GLY A 221 16.69 1.97 9.24
C GLY A 221 15.90 0.67 9.32
N PHE A 222 16.64 -0.43 9.25
CA PHE A 222 16.08 -1.77 9.29
C PHE A 222 16.80 -2.65 10.32
N SER A 223 16.03 -3.47 11.03
CA SER A 223 16.55 -4.73 11.54
C SER A 223 16.50 -5.78 10.44
N VAL A 224 17.44 -6.73 10.45
CA VAL A 224 17.51 -7.79 9.45
C VAL A 224 17.50 -9.14 10.15
N THR A 225 16.66 -10.07 9.70
CA THR A 225 16.61 -11.45 10.21
C THR A 225 16.80 -12.45 9.07
N ILE A 226 16.61 -13.73 9.38
CA ILE A 226 16.72 -14.85 8.44
C ILE A 226 15.84 -14.58 7.19
N PRO A 227 16.34 -14.86 5.98
CA PRO A 227 17.68 -15.35 5.62
C PRO A 227 18.67 -14.24 5.20
N HIS A 228 18.40 -12.98 5.54
CA HIS A 228 19.00 -11.83 4.84
C HIS A 228 20.22 -11.20 5.50
N LYS A 229 20.65 -11.68 6.66
CA LYS A 229 21.77 -11.05 7.39
C LYS A 229 23.08 -10.97 6.60
N ALA A 230 23.42 -12.06 5.90
CA ALA A 230 24.58 -12.07 5.02
C ALA A 230 24.36 -11.22 3.75
N HIS A 231 23.13 -11.18 3.22
CA HIS A 231 22.82 -10.32 2.07
C HIS A 231 22.94 -8.82 2.42
N ALA A 232 22.53 -8.43 3.63
CA ALA A 232 22.66 -7.06 4.13
C ALA A 232 24.14 -6.66 4.21
N LEU A 233 24.99 -7.51 4.78
CA LEU A 233 26.43 -7.28 4.83
C LEU A 233 27.04 -7.17 3.41
N ASP A 234 26.71 -8.10 2.52
CA ASP A 234 27.15 -8.07 1.12
C ASP A 234 26.76 -6.77 0.42
N TYR A 235 25.53 -6.30 0.64
CA TYR A 235 25.01 -5.07 0.05
C TYR A 235 25.78 -3.83 0.51
N VAL A 236 25.94 -3.66 1.84
CA VAL A 236 26.65 -2.52 2.44
C VAL A 236 28.12 -2.50 1.98
N ASN A 237 28.80 -3.65 1.96
CA ASN A 237 30.16 -3.76 1.43
C ASN A 237 30.22 -3.41 -0.07
N GLY A 238 29.27 -3.90 -0.87
CA GLY A 238 29.19 -3.61 -2.30
C GLY A 238 28.94 -2.14 -2.61
N ALA A 239 28.20 -1.45 -1.73
CA ALA A 239 27.99 0.00 -1.80
C ALA A 239 29.20 0.82 -1.31
N GLY A 240 30.18 0.18 -0.65
CA GLY A 240 31.34 0.88 -0.06
C GLY A 240 30.98 1.68 1.19
N GLU A 241 29.88 1.31 1.86
CA GLU A 241 29.38 1.99 3.06
C GLU A 241 30.02 1.43 4.33
N PHE A 242 29.84 2.15 5.45
CA PHE A 242 30.41 1.73 6.72
C PHE A 242 29.81 0.42 7.24
N VAL A 243 30.67 -0.55 7.54
CA VAL A 243 30.34 -1.77 8.29
C VAL A 243 31.08 -1.72 9.62
N GLU A 244 30.35 -1.94 10.70
CA GLU A 244 30.94 -2.01 12.04
C GLU A 244 31.89 -3.23 12.13
N PRO A 245 33.09 -3.09 12.73
CA PRO A 245 34.10 -4.15 12.73
C PRO A 245 33.64 -5.51 13.26
N LEU A 246 32.86 -5.56 14.35
CA LEU A 246 32.33 -6.80 14.89
C LEU A 246 31.32 -7.45 13.91
N ALA A 247 30.49 -6.67 13.22
CA ALA A 247 29.59 -7.21 12.18
C ALA A 247 30.37 -7.82 11.00
N ALA A 248 31.47 -7.18 10.58
CA ALA A 248 32.37 -7.70 9.55
C ALA A 248 33.05 -9.01 9.99
N ASP A 249 33.54 -9.08 11.22
CA ASP A 249 34.20 -10.26 11.79
C ASP A 249 33.21 -11.44 11.95
N ILE A 250 31.96 -11.15 12.33
CA ILE A 250 30.89 -12.15 12.41
C ILE A 250 30.45 -12.62 11.01
N GLY A 251 30.51 -11.73 10.01
CA GLY A 251 30.04 -12.01 8.65
C GLY A 251 28.53 -11.83 8.47
N ALA A 252 27.89 -11.00 9.30
CA ALA A 252 26.45 -10.75 9.25
C ALA A 252 26.06 -9.39 9.87
N VAL A 253 25.00 -8.78 9.35
CA VAL A 253 24.27 -7.64 9.93
C VAL A 253 22.85 -8.10 10.31
#